data_AF-A0A9C9EMG2-F1
#
_entry.id   AF-A0A9C9EMG2-F1
#
_cell.length_a   1.000
_cell.length_b   1.000
_cell.length_c   1.000
_cell.angle_alpha   90.00
_cell.angle_beta   90.00
_cell.angle_gamma   90.00
#
_symmetry.space_group_name_H-M   'P 1'
#
loop_
_entity.id
_entity.type
_entity.pdbx_description
1 polymer ?
#
loop_
_entity_poly.entity_id
_entity_poly.type
_entity_poly.pdbx_seq_one_letter_code
_entity_poly.pdbx_strand_id
1 'polypeptide(L)'
;MRLFILFCLAISSRAQILSIDVPAPPFQIIDNNLSAESCAGINIPGAPDLPTKTVTICLPPGAIIEKVDFSGRRIETGICEISPASTDLPLVADKKIFQKIQRAYRLQKDRVYTDDNLYPQDYGVVLSKGGLRKYTLLTVACYHFAYRPVSKRLYYSPVIHIEIQYRMPDLGSARARFWERLKNDVTYDDVAQEIIYNWQDAEAWYQTETPHRVNGYYIIIPASLQSSVDTLVAYRQTQGYEVNVVTKEYIEANVTGVDLQQKIRNYLRQNLADIEYVLPAGFIDDIPWRDMVPFNNDPDSPYNDPNISPIPSDLYYAELTDEDSLSWDYDGDAYYGEVFGSLGYLNGDDSPDYHADVHLGRIPFSTDYVIEDICAKLISFDNNTDISYKTAALLPAALYYYANENNGGNTRLDGATFTEELLDDGILDSTNAVTLYEKGGLRPSIYSCTDSLTETNHILYWQNKGIMYECHHGN
;
A
#
# COMPACT_ATOMS: atom_id res chain seq x y z
N MET A 1 -18.55 46.45 -22.75
CA MET A 1 -18.28 45.63 -23.94
C MET A 1 -17.57 44.36 -23.46
N ARG A 2 -18.34 43.28 -23.23
CA ARG A 2 -17.80 42.00 -22.71
C ARG A 2 -17.20 41.24 -23.89
N LEU A 3 -15.90 40.97 -23.83
CA LEU A 3 -15.18 40.23 -24.85
C LEU A 3 -15.40 38.73 -24.59
N PHE A 4 -16.24 38.10 -25.41
CA PHE A 4 -16.30 36.64 -25.50
C PHE A 4 -15.05 36.16 -26.24
N ILE A 5 -14.17 35.41 -25.57
CA ILE A 5 -13.11 34.65 -26.23
C ILE A 5 -13.70 33.28 -26.56
N LEU A 6 -14.01 33.09 -27.84
CA LEU A 6 -14.40 31.81 -28.42
C LEU A 6 -13.08 31.04 -28.71
N PHE A 7 -12.80 29.98 -27.95
CA PHE A 7 -11.74 29.04 -28.32
C PHE A 7 -12.32 28.01 -29.30
N CYS A 8 -11.99 28.16 -30.59
CA CYS A 8 -12.19 27.10 -31.56
C CYS A 8 -11.07 26.05 -31.39
N LEU A 9 -11.46 24.86 -30.94
CA LEU A 9 -10.63 23.66 -30.86
C LEU A 9 -10.14 23.26 -32.25
N ALA A 10 -8.83 23.31 -32.45
CA ALA A 10 -8.12 22.40 -33.35
C ALA A 10 -7.28 21.47 -32.45
N ILE A 11 -7.82 20.30 -32.07
CA ILE A 11 -7.08 19.30 -31.30
C ILE A 11 -6.10 18.63 -32.27
N SER A 12 -4.87 19.13 -32.33
CA SER A 12 -3.75 18.29 -32.74
C SER A 12 -3.42 17.36 -31.58
N SER A 13 -3.36 16.05 -31.84
CA SER A 13 -2.90 15.01 -30.92
C SER A 13 -1.40 15.12 -30.62
N ARG A 14 -0.97 16.23 -30.02
CA ARG A 14 0.39 16.38 -29.53
C ARG A 14 0.44 15.84 -28.10
N ALA A 15 1.40 14.96 -27.84
CA ALA A 15 1.78 14.59 -26.48
C ALA A 15 2.00 15.87 -25.66
N GLN A 16 1.34 15.94 -24.51
CA GLN A 16 1.49 17.00 -23.52
C GLN A 16 2.61 16.60 -22.55
N ILE A 17 3.30 17.59 -21.98
CA ILE A 17 4.40 17.37 -21.05
C ILE A 17 4.04 18.06 -19.73
N LEU A 18 4.08 17.30 -18.63
CA LEU A 18 4.08 17.81 -17.26
C LEU A 18 5.48 17.68 -16.70
N SER A 19 6.05 18.78 -16.21
CA SER A 19 7.39 18.80 -15.61
C SER A 19 7.27 19.01 -14.10
N ILE A 20 7.91 18.15 -13.32
CA ILE A 20 7.90 18.19 -11.85
C ILE A 20 9.33 18.18 -11.32
N ASP A 21 9.62 19.10 -10.41
CA ASP A 21 10.89 19.14 -9.68
C ASP A 21 10.69 18.56 -8.29
N VAL A 22 11.47 17.54 -7.97
CA VAL A 22 11.49 16.93 -6.64
C VAL A 22 12.81 17.30 -5.97
N PRO A 23 12.82 18.13 -4.92
CA PRO A 23 14.02 18.40 -4.15
C PRO A 23 14.32 17.21 -3.24
N ALA A 24 15.60 17.01 -2.98
CA ALA A 24 16.04 15.94 -2.11
C ALA A 24 15.53 16.11 -0.66
N PRO A 25 15.37 14.99 0.06
CA PRO A 25 15.05 15.02 1.49
C PRO A 25 16.20 15.66 2.31
N PRO A 26 15.89 16.21 3.50
CA PRO A 26 16.92 16.52 4.50
C PRO A 26 17.75 15.26 4.81
N PHE A 27 19.08 15.42 4.89
CA PHE A 27 19.97 14.31 5.19
C PHE A 27 21.21 14.76 5.95
N GLN A 28 21.83 13.79 6.63
CA GLN A 28 23.09 13.96 7.34
C GLN A 28 24.01 12.76 7.08
N ILE A 29 25.32 13.02 7.13
CA ILE A 29 26.36 11.99 7.11
C ILE A 29 27.14 12.10 8.40
N ILE A 30 27.01 11.11 9.27
CA ILE A 30 27.69 11.04 10.58
C ILE A 30 28.52 9.76 10.59
N ASP A 31 29.82 9.88 10.87
CA ASP A 31 30.76 8.74 10.91
C ASP A 31 30.67 7.84 9.67
N ASN A 32 30.60 8.45 8.49
CA ASN A 32 30.41 7.78 7.18
C ASN A 32 29.08 7.02 7.01
N ASN A 33 28.08 7.23 7.87
CA ASN A 33 26.74 6.65 7.70
C ASN A 33 25.76 7.71 7.19
N LEU A 34 25.00 7.37 6.16
CA LEU A 34 23.95 8.22 5.59
C LEU A 34 22.64 8.01 6.34
N SER A 35 22.00 9.11 6.75
CA SER A 35 20.65 9.13 7.27
C SER A 35 19.88 10.24 6.58
N ALA A 36 18.68 9.94 6.10
CA ALA A 36 17.78 10.90 5.47
C ALA A 36 16.38 10.77 6.08
N GLU A 37 15.71 11.90 6.25
CA GLU A 37 14.38 11.96 6.87
C GLU A 37 13.30 11.60 5.84
N SER A 38 12.20 10.99 6.32
CA SER A 38 11.01 10.67 5.52
C SER A 38 11.31 9.93 4.21
N CYS A 39 12.26 8.98 4.26
CA CYS A 39 12.67 8.17 3.13
C CYS A 39 12.50 6.68 3.40
N ALA A 40 12.16 5.93 2.36
CA ALA A 40 12.29 4.48 2.36
C ALA A 40 13.67 4.08 1.83
N GLY A 41 14.08 2.82 2.03
CA GLY A 41 15.20 2.22 1.31
C GLY A 41 14.84 1.90 -0.14
N ILE A 42 15.85 1.67 -1.00
CA ILE A 42 15.63 1.04 -2.30
C ILE A 42 15.18 -0.42 -2.09
N ASN A 43 15.65 -1.07 -1.02
CA ASN A 43 15.21 -2.41 -0.59
C ASN A 43 15.37 -3.52 -1.64
N ILE A 44 16.38 -3.42 -2.53
CA ILE A 44 16.73 -4.51 -3.45
C ILE A 44 17.77 -5.42 -2.77
N PRO A 45 17.44 -6.68 -2.43
CA PRO A 45 18.32 -7.53 -1.63
C PRO A 45 19.71 -7.69 -2.23
N GLY A 46 20.74 -7.39 -1.44
CA GLY A 46 22.15 -7.48 -1.86
C GLY A 46 22.68 -6.23 -2.58
N ALA A 47 21.82 -5.31 -3.02
CA ALA A 47 22.24 -4.02 -3.57
C ALA A 47 22.35 -2.95 -2.45
N PRO A 48 23.12 -1.86 -2.64
CA PRO A 48 23.22 -0.77 -1.67
C PRO A 48 21.84 -0.22 -1.28
N ASP A 49 21.55 -0.21 0.02
CA ASP A 49 20.28 0.32 0.51
C ASP A 49 20.37 1.84 0.70
N LEU A 50 19.95 2.56 -0.34
CA LEU A 50 20.02 4.02 -0.37
C LEU A 50 18.66 4.63 -0.03
N PRO A 51 18.60 5.72 0.75
CA PRO A 51 17.36 6.46 0.97
C PRO A 51 16.76 6.94 -0.34
N THR A 52 15.46 6.72 -0.48
CA THR A 52 14.66 7.03 -1.66
C THR A 52 13.43 7.82 -1.23
N LYS A 53 13.15 8.89 -1.98
CA LYS A 53 11.97 9.72 -1.77
C LYS A 53 10.89 9.32 -2.75
N THR A 54 9.76 8.84 -2.25
CA THR A 54 8.58 8.52 -3.07
C THR A 54 7.67 9.72 -3.14
N VAL A 55 7.13 10.02 -4.33
CA VAL A 55 6.12 11.06 -4.52
C VAL A 55 5.00 10.55 -5.43
N THR A 56 3.77 10.93 -5.12
CA THR A 56 2.59 10.67 -5.95
C THR A 56 2.21 11.94 -6.69
N ILE A 57 2.30 11.91 -8.01
CA ILE A 57 2.05 13.05 -8.90
C ILE A 57 0.69 12.87 -9.53
N CYS A 58 -0.14 13.91 -9.45
CA CYS A 58 -1.45 13.95 -10.11
C CYS A 58 -1.33 14.56 -11.51
N LEU A 59 -2.11 14.01 -12.44
CA LEU A 59 -2.24 14.46 -13.83
C LEU A 59 -3.68 14.94 -14.10
N PRO A 60 -3.99 15.56 -15.25
CA PRO A 60 -5.37 15.87 -15.61
C PRO A 60 -6.29 14.63 -15.64
N PRO A 61 -7.61 14.80 -15.41
CA PRO A 61 -8.56 13.70 -15.34
C PRO A 61 -8.50 12.76 -16.55
N GLY A 62 -8.22 11.48 -16.31
CA GLY A 62 -8.19 10.43 -17.32
C GLY A 62 -6.98 10.46 -18.24
N ALA A 63 -5.96 11.29 -17.97
CA ALA A 63 -4.72 11.31 -18.73
C ALA A 63 -4.10 9.91 -18.87
N ILE A 64 -3.50 9.63 -20.03
CA ILE A 64 -2.80 8.38 -20.33
C ILE A 64 -1.32 8.69 -20.41
N ILE A 65 -0.55 8.11 -19.50
CA ILE A 65 0.90 8.33 -19.40
C ILE A 65 1.60 7.50 -20.47
N GLU A 66 2.36 8.16 -21.33
CA GLU A 66 3.09 7.52 -22.44
C GLU A 66 4.55 7.28 -22.06
N LYS A 67 5.18 8.22 -21.36
CA LYS A 67 6.58 8.13 -20.96
C LYS A 67 6.87 8.97 -19.72
N VAL A 68 7.80 8.50 -18.89
CA VAL A 68 8.34 9.24 -17.74
C VAL A 68 9.86 9.23 -17.85
N ASP A 69 10.46 10.41 -17.93
CA ASP A 69 11.91 10.59 -17.98
C ASP A 69 12.38 11.27 -16.68
N PHE A 70 13.48 10.77 -16.13
CA PHE A 70 14.11 11.32 -14.92
C PHE A 70 15.48 11.88 -15.27
N SER A 71 15.79 13.08 -14.79
CA SER A 71 17.10 13.70 -14.98
C SER A 71 17.53 14.51 -13.76
N GLY A 72 18.82 14.78 -13.64
CA GLY A 72 19.38 15.54 -12.53
C GLY A 72 20.88 15.71 -12.65
N ARG A 73 21.53 16.15 -11.57
CA ARG A 73 22.99 16.32 -11.52
C ARG A 73 23.55 15.66 -10.27
N ARG A 74 24.47 14.72 -10.46
CA ARG A 74 25.20 14.10 -9.35
C ARG A 74 26.37 14.98 -8.89
N ILE A 75 26.48 15.16 -7.59
CA ILE A 75 27.56 15.85 -6.89
C ILE A 75 28.16 14.85 -5.91
N GLU A 76 29.47 14.61 -5.95
CA GLU A 76 30.15 13.74 -4.98
C GLU A 76 30.11 14.40 -3.60
N THR A 77 29.59 13.69 -2.59
CA THR A 77 29.46 14.17 -1.21
C THR A 77 30.58 13.67 -0.30
N GLY A 78 31.28 12.61 -0.71
CA GLY A 78 32.43 12.07 0.00
C GLY A 78 32.39 10.54 0.10
N ILE A 79 33.04 10.03 1.14
CA ILE A 79 33.09 8.59 1.44
C ILE A 79 31.96 8.23 2.40
N CYS A 80 31.24 7.14 2.11
CA CYS A 80 30.14 6.63 2.93
C CYS A 80 30.18 5.10 2.93
N GLU A 81 29.81 4.46 4.04
CA GLU A 81 29.65 3.01 4.12
C GLU A 81 28.16 2.68 3.99
N ILE A 82 27.75 2.24 2.80
CA ILE A 82 26.38 1.80 2.55
C ILE A 82 26.35 0.27 2.59
N SER A 83 25.54 -0.28 3.50
CA SER A 83 25.33 -1.72 3.59
C SER A 83 24.36 -2.21 2.51
N PRO A 84 24.52 -3.47 2.05
CA PRO A 84 23.53 -4.07 1.16
C PRO A 84 22.20 -4.23 1.89
N ALA A 85 21.08 -3.98 1.20
CA ALA A 85 19.75 -4.24 1.72
C ALA A 85 19.59 -5.73 2.07
N SER A 86 19.03 -6.02 3.23
CA SER A 86 18.74 -7.39 3.67
C SER A 86 17.67 -8.02 2.79
N THR A 87 17.57 -9.34 2.81
CA THR A 87 16.41 -10.04 2.22
C THR A 87 15.23 -9.95 3.16
N ASP A 88 14.04 -9.71 2.61
CA ASP A 88 12.80 -10.07 3.28
C ASP A 88 12.81 -11.58 3.45
N LEU A 89 13.13 -12.05 4.65
CA LEU A 89 13.10 -13.46 4.96
C LEU A 89 11.65 -13.78 5.35
N PRO A 90 10.89 -14.49 4.50
CA PRO A 90 9.66 -15.08 5.00
C PRO A 90 10.08 -16.02 6.14
N LEU A 91 9.28 -16.06 7.22
CA LEU A 91 9.46 -16.99 8.34
C LEU A 91 9.17 -18.43 7.86
N VAL A 92 9.93 -18.92 6.89
CA VAL A 92 9.72 -20.23 6.28
C VAL A 92 10.63 -21.21 7.01
N ALA A 93 10.00 -22.23 7.59
CA ALA A 93 10.71 -23.36 8.17
C ALA A 93 11.51 -24.18 7.15
N ASP A 94 11.33 -23.95 5.84
CA ASP A 94 12.00 -24.67 4.77
C ASP A 94 13.41 -24.13 4.52
N LYS A 95 14.39 -24.93 4.96
CA LYS A 95 15.83 -24.68 4.78
C LYS A 95 16.23 -24.54 3.31
N LYS A 96 15.55 -25.18 2.35
CA LYS A 96 15.88 -25.09 0.92
C LYS A 96 15.52 -23.73 0.36
N ILE A 97 14.35 -23.21 0.71
CA ILE A 97 13.90 -21.88 0.29
C ILE A 97 14.84 -20.83 0.86
N PHE A 98 15.14 -20.91 2.16
CA PHE A 98 16.13 -20.05 2.81
C PHE A 98 17.49 -20.09 2.08
N GLN A 99 17.97 -21.28 1.72
CA GLN A 99 19.23 -21.41 0.97
C GLN A 99 19.17 -20.78 -0.43
N LYS A 100 18.04 -20.89 -1.14
CA LYS A 100 17.84 -20.23 -2.44
C LYS A 100 17.86 -18.71 -2.30
N ILE A 101 17.09 -18.14 -1.36
CA ILE A 101 17.05 -16.70 -1.07
C ILE A 101 18.46 -16.19 -0.71
N GLN A 102 19.15 -16.87 0.21
CA GLN A 102 20.52 -16.50 0.60
C GLN A 102 21.53 -16.62 -0.54
N ARG A 103 21.35 -17.57 -1.46
CA ARG A 103 22.17 -17.68 -2.66
C ARG A 103 21.92 -16.50 -3.60
N ALA A 104 20.67 -16.15 -3.88
CA ALA A 104 20.31 -15.01 -4.72
C ALA A 104 20.89 -13.70 -4.15
N TYR A 105 20.69 -13.47 -2.85
CA TYR A 105 21.27 -12.34 -2.12
C TYR A 105 22.79 -12.26 -2.28
N ARG A 106 23.51 -13.36 -2.04
CA ARG A 106 24.99 -13.38 -2.15
C ARG A 106 25.46 -13.09 -3.57
N LEU A 107 24.84 -13.71 -4.58
CA LEU A 107 25.20 -13.47 -5.98
C LEU A 107 25.00 -12.01 -6.37
N GLN A 108 23.89 -11.41 -5.94
CA GLN A 108 23.59 -10.01 -6.20
C GLN A 108 24.55 -9.08 -5.45
N LYS A 109 24.80 -9.35 -4.17
CA LYS A 109 25.79 -8.61 -3.37
C LYS A 109 27.18 -8.67 -3.99
N ASP A 110 27.65 -9.85 -4.36
CA ASP A 110 28.96 -10.01 -4.98
C ASP A 110 29.02 -9.25 -6.31
N ARG A 111 27.98 -9.34 -7.15
CA ARG A 111 27.88 -8.59 -8.40
C ARG A 111 27.98 -7.08 -8.20
N VAL A 112 27.31 -6.53 -7.18
CA VAL A 112 27.26 -5.08 -6.96
C VAL A 112 28.48 -4.56 -6.19
N TYR A 113 28.94 -5.26 -5.15
CA TYR A 113 30.02 -4.78 -4.27
C TYR A 113 31.43 -5.13 -4.75
N THR A 114 31.58 -5.91 -5.83
CA THR A 114 32.89 -6.14 -6.49
C THR A 114 33.12 -5.24 -7.70
N ASP A 115 32.12 -4.47 -8.09
CA ASP A 115 32.16 -3.51 -9.20
C ASP A 115 32.01 -2.08 -8.66
N ASP A 116 32.80 -1.14 -9.18
CA ASP A 116 32.75 0.26 -8.73
C ASP A 116 31.75 1.10 -9.54
N ASN A 117 30.82 0.45 -10.25
CA ASN A 117 29.77 1.12 -11.00
C ASN A 117 28.83 1.94 -10.09
N LEU A 118 28.31 3.03 -10.63
CA LEU A 118 27.38 3.90 -9.91
C LEU A 118 26.04 3.18 -9.77
N TYR A 119 25.49 3.12 -8.55
CA TYR A 119 24.21 2.50 -8.25
C TYR A 119 23.31 3.41 -7.40
N PRO A 120 22.03 3.60 -7.77
CA PRO A 120 21.49 3.36 -9.11
C PRO A 120 22.12 4.31 -10.14
N GLN A 121 22.11 3.92 -11.41
CA GLN A 121 22.51 4.82 -12.50
C GLN A 121 21.40 5.82 -12.82
N ASP A 122 20.16 5.36 -12.77
CA ASP A 122 18.97 6.16 -13.00
C ASP A 122 18.72 7.16 -11.87
N TYR A 123 17.94 8.18 -12.17
CA TYR A 123 17.51 9.18 -11.19
C TYR A 123 16.17 8.83 -10.54
N GLY A 124 15.44 7.86 -11.07
CA GLY A 124 14.20 7.40 -10.48
C GLY A 124 13.58 6.27 -11.27
N VAL A 125 12.46 5.78 -10.77
CA VAL A 125 11.68 4.70 -11.38
C VAL A 125 10.19 4.97 -11.16
N VAL A 126 9.36 4.49 -12.09
CA VAL A 126 7.90 4.47 -11.90
C VAL A 126 7.56 3.30 -10.99
N LEU A 127 6.86 3.57 -9.88
CA LEU A 127 6.36 2.55 -8.97
C LEU A 127 4.98 2.07 -9.43
N SER A 128 4.09 2.99 -9.80
CA SER A 128 2.77 2.64 -10.31
C SER A 128 2.13 3.74 -11.13
N LYS A 129 1.14 3.35 -11.96
CA LYS A 129 0.28 4.23 -12.75
C LYS A 129 -1.16 3.81 -12.53
N GLY A 130 -2.05 4.76 -12.23
CA GLY A 130 -3.45 4.46 -12.04
C GLY A 130 -4.20 5.66 -11.48
N GLY A 131 -4.88 5.49 -10.34
CA GLY A 131 -5.68 6.58 -9.80
C GLY A 131 -6.21 6.38 -8.39
N LEU A 132 -6.85 7.43 -7.91
CA LEU A 132 -7.66 7.43 -6.70
C LEU A 132 -8.98 8.12 -7.02
N ARG A 133 -10.02 7.33 -7.25
CA ARG A 133 -11.36 7.73 -7.69
C ARG A 133 -11.27 8.62 -8.92
N LYS A 134 -11.54 9.92 -8.77
CA LYS A 134 -11.44 10.88 -9.88
C LYS A 134 -10.00 11.21 -10.25
N TYR A 135 -9.04 11.07 -9.35
CA TYR A 135 -7.65 11.52 -9.56
C TYR A 135 -6.87 10.51 -10.41
N THR A 136 -6.23 10.98 -11.48
CA THR A 136 -5.24 10.19 -12.24
C THR A 136 -3.86 10.39 -11.61
N LEU A 137 -3.24 9.30 -11.16
CA LEU A 137 -2.03 9.32 -10.35
C LEU A 137 -0.87 8.56 -11.00
N LEU A 138 0.34 9.07 -10.74
CA LEU A 138 1.62 8.45 -11.06
C LEU A 138 2.48 8.46 -9.78
N THR A 139 2.82 7.29 -9.27
CA THR A 139 3.72 7.18 -8.12
C THR A 139 5.13 6.83 -8.59
N VAL A 140 6.12 7.61 -8.16
CA VAL A 140 7.53 7.43 -8.55
C VAL A 140 8.46 7.44 -7.35
N ALA A 141 9.56 6.70 -7.46
CA ALA A 141 10.68 6.75 -6.53
C ALA A 141 11.80 7.61 -7.12
N CYS A 142 12.25 8.63 -6.38
CA CYS A 142 13.33 9.53 -6.76
C CYS A 142 14.62 9.15 -6.03
N TYR A 143 15.62 8.73 -6.81
CA TYR A 143 16.93 8.29 -6.32
C TYR A 143 17.88 9.48 -6.15
N HIS A 144 17.67 10.27 -5.09
CA HIS A 144 18.53 11.42 -4.79
C HIS A 144 19.97 11.03 -4.46
N PHE A 145 20.20 9.81 -4.00
CA PHE A 145 21.51 9.27 -3.69
C PHE A 145 21.93 8.22 -4.72
N ALA A 146 23.23 8.16 -5.00
CA ALA A 146 23.85 7.11 -5.78
C ALA A 146 25.24 6.81 -5.21
N TYR A 147 25.69 5.57 -5.32
CA TYR A 147 26.84 5.07 -4.60
C TYR A 147 27.73 4.21 -5.49
N ARG A 148 29.04 4.33 -5.32
CA ARG A 148 30.04 3.47 -5.95
C ARG A 148 30.62 2.51 -4.90
N PRO A 149 30.29 1.21 -4.95
CA PRO A 149 30.55 0.29 -3.84
C PRO A 149 32.02 0.06 -3.47
N VAL A 150 32.93 0.00 -4.44
CA VAL A 150 34.35 -0.33 -4.20
C VAL A 150 35.12 0.89 -3.68
N SER A 151 34.91 2.05 -4.30
CA SER A 151 35.52 3.32 -3.93
C SER A 151 34.83 3.99 -2.73
N LYS A 152 33.66 3.47 -2.33
CA LYS A 152 32.81 3.99 -1.25
C LYS A 152 32.36 5.43 -1.46
N ARG A 153 32.31 5.89 -2.71
CA ARG A 153 31.94 7.28 -3.04
C ARG A 153 30.44 7.43 -3.13
N LEU A 154 29.90 8.36 -2.36
CA LEU A 154 28.50 8.75 -2.38
C LEU A 154 28.31 9.99 -3.27
N TYR A 155 27.21 9.98 -4.01
CA TYR A 155 26.78 11.05 -4.88
C TYR A 155 25.36 11.45 -4.52
N TYR A 156 25.07 12.73 -4.68
CA TYR A 156 23.81 13.35 -4.33
C TYR A 156 23.28 14.20 -5.49
N SER A 157 21.97 14.14 -5.73
CA SER A 157 21.27 15.02 -6.67
C SER A 157 20.36 15.96 -5.87
N PRO A 158 20.65 17.28 -5.82
CA PRO A 158 19.84 18.24 -5.07
C PRO A 158 18.38 18.30 -5.51
N VAL A 159 18.15 18.15 -6.80
CA VAL A 159 16.84 18.12 -7.43
C VAL A 159 16.84 17.00 -8.47
N ILE A 160 15.71 16.32 -8.60
CA ILE A 160 15.41 15.42 -9.70
C ILE A 160 14.29 16.05 -10.51
N HIS A 161 14.53 16.23 -11.80
CA HIS A 161 13.56 16.71 -12.78
C HIS A 161 12.86 15.52 -13.41
N ILE A 162 11.53 15.53 -13.37
CA ILE A 162 10.67 14.49 -13.93
C ILE A 162 9.90 15.10 -15.10
N GLU A 163 10.02 14.52 -16.28
CA GLU A 163 9.20 14.89 -17.44
C GLU A 163 8.22 13.76 -17.76
N ILE A 164 6.92 14.07 -17.66
CA ILE A 164 5.84 13.12 -17.87
C ILE A 164 5.15 13.47 -19.18
N GLN A 165 5.32 12.61 -20.18
CA GLN A 165 4.64 12.70 -21.47
C GLN A 165 3.30 11.97 -21.35
N TYR A 166 2.21 12.67 -21.66
CA TYR A 166 0.87 12.10 -21.59
C TYR A 166 -0.02 12.61 -22.71
N ARG A 167 -1.12 11.90 -22.93
CA ARG A 167 -2.21 12.35 -23.81
C ARG A 167 -3.55 12.24 -23.10
N MET A 168 -4.50 13.07 -23.52
CA MET A 168 -5.87 12.95 -23.07
C MET A 168 -6.58 11.79 -23.79
N PRO A 169 -7.54 11.12 -23.12
CA PRO A 169 -8.30 10.05 -23.74
C PRO A 169 -9.22 10.62 -24.82
N ASP A 170 -9.50 9.82 -25.86
CA ASP A 170 -10.43 10.23 -26.90
C ASP A 170 -11.83 10.46 -26.31
N LEU A 171 -12.52 11.50 -26.81
CA LEU A 171 -13.88 11.82 -26.39
C LEU A 171 -14.80 10.62 -26.61
N GLY A 172 -15.52 10.21 -25.55
CA GLY A 172 -16.40 9.05 -25.60
C GLY A 172 -15.69 7.70 -25.60
N SER A 173 -14.38 7.63 -25.34
CA SER A 173 -13.72 6.36 -25.00
C SER A 173 -14.23 5.80 -23.66
N ALA A 174 -13.96 4.52 -23.38
CA ALA A 174 -14.29 3.91 -22.08
C ALA A 174 -13.62 4.66 -20.92
N ARG A 175 -12.33 5.01 -21.09
CA ARG A 175 -11.58 5.82 -20.14
C ARG A 175 -12.21 7.19 -19.92
N ALA A 176 -12.51 7.94 -20.98
CA ALA A 176 -13.16 9.26 -20.82
C ALA A 176 -14.50 9.16 -20.06
N ARG A 177 -15.31 8.13 -20.33
CA ARG A 177 -16.57 7.91 -19.60
C ARG A 177 -16.37 7.58 -18.13
N PHE A 178 -15.33 6.81 -17.78
CA PHE A 178 -15.05 6.45 -16.39
C PHE A 178 -14.82 7.72 -15.54
N TRP A 179 -13.91 8.59 -15.99
CA TRP A 179 -13.61 9.85 -15.29
C TRP A 179 -14.78 10.84 -15.32
N GLU A 180 -15.56 10.89 -16.41
CA GLU A 180 -16.75 11.76 -16.49
C GLU A 180 -17.79 11.42 -15.41
N ARG A 181 -17.93 10.14 -15.02
CA ARG A 181 -18.83 9.73 -13.93
C ARG A 181 -18.37 10.22 -12.56
N LEU A 182 -17.06 10.34 -12.36
CA LEU A 182 -16.45 10.69 -11.07
C LEU A 182 -16.11 12.18 -10.95
N LYS A 183 -16.32 12.99 -11.99
CA LYS A 183 -15.90 14.41 -12.04
C LYS A 183 -16.39 15.28 -10.87
N ASN A 184 -17.51 14.89 -10.27
CA ASN A 184 -18.15 15.62 -9.17
C ASN A 184 -17.87 15.01 -7.80
N ASP A 185 -17.20 13.85 -7.76
CA ASP A 185 -16.94 13.11 -6.55
C ASP A 185 -15.93 13.86 -5.67
N VAL A 186 -16.27 14.12 -4.41
CA VAL A 186 -15.37 14.75 -3.43
C VAL A 186 -15.08 13.87 -2.22
N THR A 187 -15.40 12.58 -2.33
CA THR A 187 -15.35 11.62 -1.21
C THR A 187 -13.95 11.46 -0.65
N TYR A 188 -12.93 11.48 -1.52
CA TYR A 188 -11.52 11.27 -1.17
C TYR A 188 -10.66 12.53 -1.32
N ASP A 189 -11.26 13.72 -1.39
CA ASP A 189 -10.49 14.96 -1.59
C ASP A 189 -9.48 15.21 -0.45
N ASP A 190 -9.84 14.89 0.79
CA ASP A 190 -8.95 15.03 1.95
C ASP A 190 -7.73 14.10 1.85
N VAL A 191 -7.94 12.84 1.46
CA VAL A 191 -6.87 11.86 1.23
C VAL A 191 -5.99 12.28 0.05
N ALA A 192 -6.61 12.73 -1.05
CA ALA A 192 -5.90 13.18 -2.23
C ALA A 192 -5.02 14.40 -1.93
N GLN A 193 -5.53 15.37 -1.17
CA GLN A 193 -4.78 16.55 -0.75
C GLN A 193 -3.55 16.18 0.10
N GLU A 194 -3.64 15.13 0.93
CA GLU A 194 -2.53 14.67 1.77
C GLU A 194 -1.43 13.97 0.97
N ILE A 195 -1.80 13.13 -0.01
CA ILE A 195 -0.83 12.28 -0.72
C ILE A 195 -0.27 12.90 -2.01
N ILE A 196 -1.01 13.81 -2.66
CA ILE A 196 -0.62 14.36 -3.96
C ILE A 196 0.47 15.43 -3.78
N TYR A 197 1.65 15.15 -4.33
CA TYR A 197 2.81 16.03 -4.26
C TYR A 197 2.60 17.39 -4.93
N ASN A 198 1.96 17.42 -6.10
CA ASN A 198 1.70 18.63 -6.88
C ASN A 198 0.27 19.17 -6.69
N TRP A 199 -0.29 19.05 -5.48
CA TRP A 199 -1.70 19.40 -5.22
C TRP A 199 -2.07 20.83 -5.66
N GLN A 200 -1.19 21.80 -5.41
CA GLN A 200 -1.42 23.21 -5.74
C GLN A 200 -1.70 23.45 -7.23
N ASP A 201 -1.08 22.66 -8.11
CA ASP A 201 -1.32 22.71 -9.55
C ASP A 201 -2.49 21.80 -9.94
N ALA A 202 -2.56 20.62 -9.32
CA ALA A 202 -3.52 19.59 -9.67
C ALA A 202 -4.96 19.97 -9.34
N GLU A 203 -5.21 20.65 -8.21
CA GLU A 203 -6.55 21.03 -7.74
C GLU A 203 -7.36 21.74 -8.84
N ALA A 204 -6.71 22.58 -9.65
CA ALA A 204 -7.34 23.31 -10.74
C ALA A 204 -7.96 22.41 -11.82
N TRP A 205 -7.42 21.19 -12.03
CA TRP A 205 -7.97 20.23 -12.99
C TRP A 205 -9.20 19.47 -12.48
N TYR A 206 -9.42 19.47 -11.16
CA TYR A 206 -10.46 18.66 -10.50
C TYR A 206 -11.55 19.51 -9.84
N GLN A 207 -11.61 20.81 -10.14
CA GLN A 207 -12.66 21.69 -9.65
C GLN A 207 -14.03 21.30 -10.21
N THR A 208 -15.04 21.31 -9.33
CA THR A 208 -16.44 21.09 -9.69
C THR A 208 -17.35 22.13 -9.02
N GLU A 209 -18.37 22.59 -9.74
CA GLU A 209 -19.41 23.47 -9.20
C GLU A 209 -20.52 22.70 -8.46
N THR A 210 -20.56 21.37 -8.65
CA THR A 210 -21.58 20.49 -8.08
C THR A 210 -20.91 19.34 -7.32
N PRO A 211 -20.18 19.61 -6.24
CA PRO A 211 -19.51 18.59 -5.46
C PRO A 211 -20.52 17.62 -4.85
N HIS A 212 -20.20 16.32 -4.89
CA HIS A 212 -20.99 15.26 -4.32
C HIS A 212 -20.09 14.30 -3.54
N ARG A 213 -20.33 14.20 -2.24
CA ARG A 213 -19.75 13.15 -1.40
C ARG A 213 -20.68 11.95 -1.43
N VAL A 214 -20.14 10.81 -1.79
CA VAL A 214 -20.84 9.53 -1.85
C VAL A 214 -21.02 8.99 -0.44
N ASN A 215 -22.09 8.23 -0.19
CA ASN A 215 -22.42 7.62 1.10
C ASN A 215 -22.89 6.16 0.96
N GLY A 216 -22.59 5.50 -0.17
CA GLY A 216 -23.01 4.14 -0.42
C GLY A 216 -22.17 3.12 0.36
N TYR A 217 -22.87 2.17 0.98
CA TYR A 217 -22.31 1.09 1.77
C TYR A 217 -22.74 -0.25 1.18
N TYR A 218 -21.83 -0.93 0.48
CA TYR A 218 -22.14 -2.13 -0.28
C TYR A 218 -21.72 -3.37 0.50
N ILE A 219 -22.68 -4.23 0.85
CA ILE A 219 -22.43 -5.53 1.49
C ILE A 219 -22.54 -6.61 0.42
N ILE A 220 -21.45 -7.32 0.15
CA ILE A 220 -21.43 -8.44 -0.79
C ILE A 220 -21.48 -9.75 0.01
N ILE A 221 -22.53 -10.54 -0.17
CA ILE A 221 -22.84 -11.68 0.72
C ILE A 221 -23.50 -12.84 -0.04
N PRO A 222 -23.31 -14.11 0.34
CA PRO A 222 -24.12 -15.21 -0.19
C PRO A 222 -25.61 -15.00 0.03
N ALA A 223 -26.44 -15.37 -0.95
CA ALA A 223 -27.89 -15.17 -0.85
C ALA A 223 -28.50 -15.84 0.39
N SER A 224 -27.95 -16.98 0.81
CA SER A 224 -28.37 -17.74 2.00
C SER A 224 -28.03 -17.07 3.34
N LEU A 225 -27.11 -16.10 3.35
CA LEU A 225 -26.64 -15.42 4.56
C LEU A 225 -27.16 -13.98 4.66
N GLN A 226 -27.89 -13.46 3.66
CA GLN A 226 -28.34 -12.07 3.63
C GLN A 226 -29.01 -11.56 4.91
N SER A 227 -29.87 -12.37 5.54
CA SER A 227 -30.58 -11.95 6.76
C SER A 227 -29.64 -11.70 7.95
N SER A 228 -28.45 -12.32 7.95
CA SER A 228 -27.49 -12.18 9.05
C SER A 228 -26.90 -10.77 9.19
N VAL A 229 -27.07 -9.92 8.17
CA VAL A 229 -26.61 -8.52 8.19
C VAL A 229 -27.75 -7.51 8.35
N ASP A 230 -29.01 -7.94 8.45
CA ASP A 230 -30.18 -7.04 8.49
C ASP A 230 -30.09 -5.98 9.59
N THR A 231 -29.57 -6.38 10.76
CA THR A 231 -29.41 -5.45 11.90
C THR A 231 -28.34 -4.39 11.60
N LEU A 232 -27.24 -4.76 10.95
CA LEU A 232 -26.20 -3.82 10.53
C LEU A 232 -26.70 -2.88 9.43
N VAL A 233 -27.46 -3.41 8.46
CA VAL A 233 -28.09 -2.64 7.38
C VAL A 233 -28.98 -1.55 7.96
N ALA A 234 -29.93 -1.93 8.82
CA ALA A 234 -30.83 -0.98 9.46
C ALA A 234 -30.06 0.08 10.26
N TYR A 235 -29.02 -0.32 11.00
CA TYR A 235 -28.20 0.60 11.77
C TYR A 235 -27.44 1.60 10.90
N ARG A 236 -26.73 1.13 9.85
CA ARG A 236 -25.99 2.01 8.93
C ARG A 236 -26.93 2.97 8.18
N GLN A 237 -28.15 2.54 7.83
CA GLN A 237 -29.17 3.43 7.28
C GLN A 237 -29.57 4.54 8.25
N THR A 238 -29.64 4.27 9.57
CA THR A 238 -29.91 5.34 10.56
C THR A 238 -28.79 6.39 10.64
N GLN A 239 -27.57 6.04 10.21
CA GLN A 239 -26.42 6.93 10.13
C GLN A 239 -26.34 7.70 8.80
N GLY A 240 -27.31 7.50 7.90
CA GLY A 240 -27.40 8.20 6.63
C GLY A 240 -26.67 7.54 5.46
N TYR A 241 -26.20 6.29 5.61
CA TYR A 241 -25.62 5.53 4.51
C TYR A 241 -26.69 4.95 3.58
N GLU A 242 -26.40 4.93 2.28
CA GLU A 242 -27.18 4.16 1.31
C GLU A 242 -26.67 2.71 1.29
N VAL A 243 -27.30 1.85 2.10
CA VAL A 243 -26.85 0.46 2.26
C VAL A 243 -27.45 -0.43 1.17
N ASN A 244 -26.58 -1.04 0.38
CA ASN A 244 -26.92 -1.97 -0.70
C ASN A 244 -26.42 -3.37 -0.38
N VAL A 245 -27.34 -4.32 -0.20
CA VAL A 245 -26.99 -5.74 -0.04
C VAL A 245 -27.03 -6.41 -1.41
N VAL A 246 -25.86 -6.85 -1.88
CA VAL A 246 -25.68 -7.45 -3.20
C VAL A 246 -25.27 -8.90 -3.02
N THR A 247 -26.00 -9.82 -3.65
CA THR A 247 -25.67 -11.24 -3.50
C THR A 247 -24.54 -11.65 -4.42
N LYS A 248 -23.69 -12.58 -3.97
CA LYS A 248 -22.66 -13.17 -4.84
C LYS A 248 -23.29 -13.82 -6.07
N GLU A 249 -24.45 -14.45 -5.92
CA GLU A 249 -25.17 -15.13 -6.99
C GLU A 249 -25.69 -14.13 -8.05
N TYR A 250 -26.09 -12.93 -7.62
CA TYR A 250 -26.46 -11.87 -8.55
C TYR A 250 -25.26 -11.42 -9.38
N ILE A 251 -24.12 -11.17 -8.72
CA ILE A 251 -22.88 -10.77 -9.40
C ILE A 251 -22.44 -11.87 -10.37
N GLU A 252 -22.43 -13.12 -9.92
CA GLU A 252 -22.01 -14.28 -10.72
C GLU A 252 -22.85 -14.43 -12.00
N ALA A 253 -24.16 -14.18 -11.92
CA ALA A 253 -25.08 -14.31 -13.03
C ALA A 253 -25.11 -13.10 -13.99
N ASN A 254 -24.83 -11.88 -13.50
CA ASN A 254 -25.09 -10.65 -14.26
C ASN A 254 -23.83 -9.87 -14.65
N VAL A 255 -22.68 -10.17 -14.06
CA VAL A 255 -21.44 -9.44 -14.31
C VAL A 255 -20.48 -10.29 -15.14
N THR A 256 -19.84 -9.67 -16.12
CA THR A 256 -18.84 -10.33 -16.96
C THR A 256 -17.50 -10.39 -16.23
N GLY A 257 -16.83 -11.52 -16.33
CA GLY A 257 -15.50 -11.77 -15.77
C GLY A 257 -15.14 -13.26 -15.92
N VAL A 258 -13.85 -13.57 -15.92
CA VAL A 258 -13.32 -14.94 -16.07
C VAL A 258 -13.64 -15.83 -14.88
N ASP A 259 -13.70 -15.24 -13.68
CA ASP A 259 -14.03 -15.90 -12.42
C ASP A 259 -14.86 -14.98 -11.50
N LEU A 260 -15.24 -15.50 -10.32
CA LEU A 260 -16.08 -14.75 -9.37
C LEU A 260 -15.36 -13.51 -8.83
N GLN A 261 -14.05 -13.60 -8.57
CA GLN A 261 -13.24 -12.48 -8.12
C GLN A 261 -13.27 -11.31 -9.13
N GLN A 262 -13.01 -11.58 -10.41
CA GLN A 262 -13.05 -10.55 -11.44
C GLN A 262 -14.46 -10.00 -11.63
N LYS A 263 -15.50 -10.84 -11.51
CA LYS A 263 -16.90 -10.37 -11.55
C LYS A 263 -17.22 -9.45 -10.37
N ILE A 264 -16.76 -9.75 -9.17
CA ILE A 264 -16.93 -8.86 -7.99
C ILE A 264 -16.20 -7.54 -8.23
N ARG A 265 -14.93 -7.57 -8.63
CA ARG A 265 -14.17 -6.34 -8.92
C ARG A 265 -14.85 -5.51 -10.02
N ASN A 266 -15.28 -6.14 -11.11
CA ASN A 266 -15.98 -5.46 -12.20
C ASN A 266 -17.31 -4.84 -11.76
N TYR A 267 -18.05 -5.50 -10.87
CA TYR A 267 -19.26 -4.92 -10.27
C TYR A 267 -18.92 -3.65 -9.49
N LEU A 268 -17.90 -3.69 -8.63
CA LEU A 268 -17.46 -2.54 -7.86
C LEU A 268 -16.98 -1.38 -8.76
N ARG A 269 -16.19 -1.67 -9.80
CA ARG A 269 -15.74 -0.67 -10.80
C ARG A 269 -16.91 0.01 -11.52
N GLN A 270 -17.96 -0.73 -11.85
CA GLN A 270 -19.14 -0.20 -12.55
C GLN A 270 -19.95 0.75 -11.67
N ASN A 271 -19.94 0.53 -10.35
CA ASN A 271 -20.72 1.26 -9.36
C ASN A 271 -19.87 2.21 -8.49
N LEU A 272 -18.59 2.43 -8.82
CA LEU A 272 -17.66 3.21 -7.98
C LEU A 272 -18.17 4.64 -7.66
N ALA A 273 -18.92 5.25 -8.57
CA ALA A 273 -19.52 6.58 -8.36
C ALA A 273 -20.55 6.61 -7.22
N ASP A 274 -21.07 5.45 -6.80
CA ASP A 274 -22.08 5.29 -5.76
C ASP A 274 -21.51 4.62 -4.50
N ILE A 275 -20.25 4.17 -4.52
CA ILE A 275 -19.66 3.38 -3.42
C ILE A 275 -18.63 4.22 -2.65
N GLU A 276 -18.75 4.22 -1.33
CA GLU A 276 -17.71 4.68 -0.40
C GLU A 276 -17.14 3.50 0.40
N TYR A 277 -18.02 2.61 0.89
CA TYR A 277 -17.64 1.44 1.70
C TYR A 277 -18.04 0.13 1.03
N VAL A 278 -17.18 -0.88 1.14
CA VAL A 278 -17.43 -2.26 0.70
C VAL A 278 -17.16 -3.22 1.85
N LEU A 279 -18.11 -4.13 2.10
CA LEU A 279 -18.03 -5.17 3.12
C LEU A 279 -18.37 -6.54 2.52
N PRO A 280 -17.40 -7.32 2.05
CA PRO A 280 -17.61 -8.74 1.80
C PRO A 280 -17.93 -9.47 3.11
N ALA A 281 -19.03 -10.20 3.14
CA ALA A 281 -19.44 -11.06 4.24
C ALA A 281 -19.50 -12.52 3.75
N GLY A 282 -18.57 -13.32 4.21
CA GLY A 282 -18.36 -14.70 3.75
C GLY A 282 -16.91 -15.13 3.92
N PHE A 283 -16.69 -16.41 4.22
CA PHE A 283 -15.36 -17.02 4.19
C PHE A 283 -14.86 -17.16 2.73
N ILE A 284 -13.62 -17.60 2.57
CA ILE A 284 -12.94 -17.70 1.26
C ILE A 284 -13.71 -18.57 0.25
N ASP A 285 -14.36 -19.63 0.71
CA ASP A 285 -15.15 -20.52 -0.16
C ASP A 285 -16.43 -19.85 -0.70
N ASP A 286 -16.90 -18.80 -0.02
CA ASP A 286 -18.11 -18.07 -0.39
C ASP A 286 -17.81 -16.81 -1.20
N ILE A 287 -16.94 -15.96 -0.66
CA ILE A 287 -16.51 -14.71 -1.29
C ILE A 287 -14.97 -14.76 -1.36
N PRO A 288 -14.40 -15.22 -2.48
CA PRO A 288 -12.97 -15.44 -2.52
C PRO A 288 -12.18 -14.13 -2.45
N TRP A 289 -10.94 -14.17 -1.95
CA TRP A 289 -9.95 -13.12 -2.21
C TRP A 289 -9.26 -13.39 -3.55
N ARG A 290 -8.41 -12.46 -3.99
CA ARG A 290 -7.50 -12.70 -5.11
C ARG A 290 -6.18 -13.22 -4.58
N ASP A 291 -5.70 -14.31 -5.16
CA ASP A 291 -4.35 -14.80 -5.00
C ASP A 291 -3.42 -13.90 -5.83
N MET A 292 -2.58 -13.12 -5.15
CA MET A 292 -1.62 -12.21 -5.77
C MET A 292 -0.28 -12.90 -5.95
N VAL A 293 0.40 -12.61 -7.06
CA VAL A 293 1.70 -13.19 -7.41
C VAL A 293 2.68 -12.04 -7.63
N PRO A 294 3.24 -11.42 -6.55
CA PRO A 294 4.04 -10.21 -6.70
C PRO A 294 5.32 -10.36 -7.56
N PHE A 295 5.76 -11.58 -7.79
CA PHE A 295 6.99 -11.90 -8.50
C PHE A 295 6.68 -12.69 -9.75
N ASN A 296 7.30 -12.33 -10.88
CA ASN A 296 7.15 -13.06 -12.12
C ASN A 296 7.40 -14.55 -11.92
N ASN A 297 6.67 -15.36 -12.69
CA ASN A 297 6.74 -16.82 -12.72
C ASN A 297 8.06 -17.37 -13.33
N ASP A 298 9.20 -16.93 -12.79
CA ASP A 298 10.51 -17.51 -13.04
C ASP A 298 10.65 -18.77 -12.15
N PRO A 299 10.77 -19.98 -12.71
CA PRO A 299 10.89 -21.23 -11.93
C PRO A 299 12.19 -21.30 -11.12
N ASP A 300 13.20 -20.51 -11.47
CA ASP A 300 14.44 -20.39 -10.72
C ASP A 300 14.38 -19.29 -9.65
N SER A 301 13.32 -18.47 -9.64
CA SER A 301 13.08 -17.47 -8.60
C SER A 301 12.93 -18.14 -7.23
N PRO A 302 13.60 -17.65 -6.18
CA PRO A 302 13.37 -18.14 -4.84
C PRO A 302 11.97 -17.77 -4.31
N TYR A 303 11.27 -16.84 -4.98
CA TYR A 303 9.94 -16.35 -4.62
C TYR A 303 8.81 -17.12 -5.31
N ASN A 304 9.12 -17.95 -6.30
CA ASN A 304 8.17 -18.88 -6.92
C ASN A 304 8.05 -20.15 -6.05
N ASP A 305 7.46 -19.98 -4.86
CA ASP A 305 7.23 -21.04 -3.88
C ASP A 305 5.87 -20.85 -3.19
N PRO A 306 5.06 -21.91 -3.01
CA PRO A 306 3.74 -21.82 -2.37
C PRO A 306 3.72 -21.24 -0.94
N ASN A 307 4.85 -21.22 -0.23
CA ASN A 307 4.96 -20.60 1.09
C ASN A 307 5.22 -19.08 1.04
N ILE A 308 5.42 -18.53 -0.16
CA ILE A 308 5.75 -17.11 -0.42
C ILE A 308 4.71 -16.50 -1.37
N SER A 309 4.30 -17.26 -2.38
CA SER A 309 3.39 -16.84 -3.44
C SER A 309 2.56 -18.04 -3.91
N PRO A 310 1.25 -17.91 -4.14
CA PRO A 310 0.49 -16.66 -4.09
C PRO A 310 0.21 -16.14 -2.68
N ILE A 311 -0.01 -14.83 -2.57
CA ILE A 311 -0.40 -14.12 -1.35
C ILE A 311 -1.89 -13.78 -1.42
N PRO A 312 -2.72 -14.27 -0.49
CA PRO A 312 -4.15 -13.96 -0.48
C PRO A 312 -4.39 -12.50 -0.11
N SER A 313 -5.20 -11.77 -0.88
CA SER A 313 -5.47 -10.36 -0.60
C SER A 313 -6.81 -9.87 -1.13
N ASP A 314 -7.47 -9.05 -0.31
CA ASP A 314 -8.68 -8.32 -0.66
C ASP A 314 -8.39 -6.97 -1.33
N LEU A 315 -7.14 -6.49 -1.35
CA LEU A 315 -6.77 -5.20 -1.97
C LEU A 315 -7.22 -5.10 -3.44
N TYR A 316 -7.28 -6.24 -4.14
CA TYR A 316 -7.83 -6.35 -5.50
C TYR A 316 -9.25 -5.80 -5.63
N TYR A 317 -10.07 -5.86 -4.58
CA TYR A 317 -11.43 -5.29 -4.55
C TYR A 317 -11.49 -3.82 -4.16
N ALA A 318 -10.41 -3.27 -3.61
CA ALA A 318 -10.32 -1.86 -3.27
C ALA A 318 -9.71 -1.02 -4.39
N GLU A 319 -8.82 -1.60 -5.21
CA GLU A 319 -8.22 -0.92 -6.37
C GLU A 319 -9.10 -1.10 -7.61
N LEU A 320 -9.72 -0.02 -8.08
CA LEU A 320 -10.82 0.00 -9.05
C LEU A 320 -10.62 1.01 -10.20
N THR A 321 -9.44 1.62 -10.32
CA THR A 321 -9.15 2.60 -11.38
C THR A 321 -9.04 1.95 -12.77
N ASP A 322 -8.10 1.03 -12.99
CA ASP A 322 -7.83 0.42 -14.32
C ASP A 322 -8.17 -1.09 -14.35
N GLU A 323 -8.71 -1.55 -15.48
CA GLU A 323 -9.16 -2.94 -15.66
C GLU A 323 -7.97 -3.91 -15.64
N ASP A 324 -8.21 -5.21 -15.41
CA ASP A 324 -7.12 -6.17 -15.18
C ASP A 324 -6.08 -6.17 -16.32
N SER A 325 -6.52 -6.09 -17.58
CA SER A 325 -5.63 -6.02 -18.75
C SER A 325 -4.79 -4.73 -18.85
N LEU A 326 -4.92 -3.81 -17.91
CA LEU A 326 -4.14 -2.59 -17.77
C LEU A 326 -3.48 -2.46 -16.40
N SER A 327 -3.75 -3.38 -15.45
CA SER A 327 -3.27 -3.28 -14.08
C SER A 327 -2.82 -4.63 -13.49
N TRP A 328 -3.77 -5.53 -13.24
CA TRP A 328 -3.55 -6.73 -12.41
C TRP A 328 -3.29 -8.01 -13.20
N ASP A 329 -3.45 -8.05 -14.52
CA ASP A 329 -3.24 -9.22 -15.39
C ASP A 329 -3.02 -8.72 -16.82
N TYR A 330 -1.95 -7.95 -17.02
CA TYR A 330 -1.69 -7.20 -18.25
C TYR A 330 -1.41 -8.11 -19.45
N ASP A 331 -0.69 -9.20 -19.25
CA ASP A 331 -0.36 -10.17 -20.29
C ASP A 331 -1.45 -11.24 -20.49
N GLY A 332 -2.47 -11.23 -19.63
CA GLY A 332 -3.59 -12.17 -19.67
C GLY A 332 -3.13 -13.59 -19.39
N ASP A 333 -2.06 -13.76 -18.62
CA ASP A 333 -1.49 -15.04 -18.25
C ASP A 333 -2.08 -15.62 -16.95
N ALA A 334 -2.96 -14.86 -16.28
CA ALA A 334 -3.69 -15.19 -15.05
C ALA A 334 -2.82 -15.21 -13.76
N TYR A 335 -1.63 -14.62 -13.78
CA TYR A 335 -0.82 -14.38 -12.60
C TYR A 335 -0.99 -12.94 -12.11
N TYR A 336 -1.82 -12.76 -11.08
CA TYR A 336 -2.28 -11.41 -10.76
C TYR A 336 -1.30 -10.61 -9.90
N GLY A 337 -0.79 -9.50 -10.42
CA GLY A 337 0.03 -8.54 -9.70
C GLY A 337 1.54 -8.81 -9.76
N GLU A 338 2.03 -9.39 -10.85
CA GLU A 338 3.47 -9.63 -11.10
C GLU A 338 4.25 -8.32 -11.32
N VAL A 339 4.63 -7.64 -10.22
CA VAL A 339 5.34 -6.34 -10.29
C VAL A 339 6.87 -6.50 -10.23
N PHE A 340 7.36 -7.57 -9.60
CA PHE A 340 8.78 -7.79 -9.35
C PHE A 340 9.38 -8.90 -10.22
N GLY A 341 10.59 -8.68 -10.74
CA GLY A 341 11.40 -9.77 -11.29
C GLY A 341 12.05 -10.65 -10.21
N SER A 342 12.77 -11.71 -10.62
CA SER A 342 13.35 -12.71 -9.71
C SER A 342 14.43 -12.22 -8.74
N LEU A 343 14.88 -10.97 -8.89
CA LEU A 343 15.85 -10.31 -8.00
C LEU A 343 15.24 -9.11 -7.24
N GLY A 344 13.90 -8.96 -7.23
CA GLY A 344 13.20 -7.89 -6.52
C GLY A 344 13.22 -6.53 -7.23
N TYR A 345 13.66 -6.48 -8.49
CA TYR A 345 13.56 -5.26 -9.31
C TYR A 345 12.13 -5.06 -9.82
N LEU A 346 11.72 -3.81 -9.99
CA LEU A 346 10.42 -3.43 -10.56
C LEU A 346 10.44 -3.58 -12.09
N ASN A 347 10.40 -4.82 -12.55
CA ASN A 347 10.45 -5.17 -13.96
C ASN A 347 9.53 -6.35 -14.29
N GLY A 348 8.47 -6.52 -13.51
CA GLY A 348 7.43 -7.48 -13.78
C GLY A 348 6.48 -7.05 -14.91
N ASP A 349 5.50 -7.90 -15.18
CA ASP A 349 4.59 -7.78 -16.32
C ASP A 349 3.35 -6.93 -16.00
N ASP A 350 2.97 -6.82 -14.71
CA ASP A 350 1.82 -6.10 -14.22
C ASP A 350 2.15 -4.73 -13.60
N SER A 351 1.11 -3.91 -13.42
CA SER A 351 1.22 -2.55 -12.87
C SER A 351 -0.03 -2.14 -12.06
N PRO A 352 -0.40 -2.85 -10.99
CA PRO A 352 -1.39 -2.36 -10.03
C PRO A 352 -0.94 -1.03 -9.41
N ASP A 353 -1.91 -0.17 -9.05
CA ASP A 353 -1.63 1.16 -8.50
C ASP A 353 -1.56 1.23 -6.98
N TYR A 354 -2.15 0.24 -6.30
CA TYR A 354 -2.25 0.08 -4.85
C TYR A 354 -2.99 1.20 -4.10
N HIS A 355 -3.71 2.07 -4.82
CA HIS A 355 -4.60 3.06 -4.21
C HIS A 355 -5.99 2.46 -4.03
N ALA A 356 -6.47 2.44 -2.79
CA ALA A 356 -7.82 1.99 -2.46
C ALA A 356 -8.85 3.06 -2.84
N ASP A 357 -9.64 2.80 -3.88
CA ASP A 357 -10.72 3.67 -4.37
C ASP A 357 -11.97 3.66 -3.45
N VAL A 358 -12.05 2.67 -2.56
CA VAL A 358 -13.13 2.46 -1.59
C VAL A 358 -12.56 1.98 -0.26
N HIS A 359 -13.28 2.23 0.84
CA HIS A 359 -12.97 1.65 2.13
C HIS A 359 -13.44 0.19 2.15
N LEU A 360 -12.48 -0.74 2.25
CA LEU A 360 -12.75 -2.17 2.24
C LEU A 360 -12.52 -2.79 3.62
N GLY A 361 -13.45 -3.62 4.07
CA GLY A 361 -13.28 -4.50 5.22
C GLY A 361 -14.01 -5.82 4.96
N ARG A 362 -13.80 -6.87 5.76
CA ARG A 362 -14.43 -8.18 5.55
C ARG A 362 -15.00 -8.74 6.86
N ILE A 363 -16.14 -9.43 6.78
CA ILE A 363 -16.60 -10.40 7.79
C ILE A 363 -16.27 -11.80 7.26
N PRO A 364 -15.16 -12.43 7.68
CA PRO A 364 -14.65 -13.67 7.08
C PRO A 364 -15.32 -14.91 7.69
N PHE A 365 -16.64 -14.94 7.75
CA PHE A 365 -17.41 -16.05 8.31
C PHE A 365 -18.59 -16.41 7.42
N SER A 366 -18.92 -17.69 7.38
CA SER A 366 -20.01 -18.25 6.58
C SER A 366 -21.16 -18.79 7.42
N THR A 367 -21.21 -18.41 8.69
CA THR A 367 -22.18 -18.89 9.67
C THR A 367 -23.05 -17.72 10.12
N ASP A 368 -24.36 -17.85 9.89
CA ASP A 368 -25.37 -16.82 10.16
C ASP A 368 -25.25 -16.15 11.53
N TYR A 369 -25.30 -16.93 12.62
CA TYR A 369 -25.26 -16.40 13.98
C TYR A 369 -23.91 -15.76 14.34
N VAL A 370 -22.82 -16.16 13.67
CA VAL A 370 -21.49 -15.55 13.87
C VAL A 370 -21.43 -14.18 13.21
N ILE A 371 -21.99 -14.06 12.00
CA ILE A 371 -22.09 -12.78 11.29
C ILE A 371 -22.99 -11.82 12.08
N GLU A 372 -24.13 -12.30 12.58
CA GLU A 372 -25.04 -11.52 13.44
C GLU A 372 -24.35 -11.01 14.71
N ASP A 373 -23.57 -11.87 15.39
CA ASP A 373 -22.83 -11.50 16.60
C ASP A 373 -21.74 -10.44 16.30
N ILE A 374 -21.03 -10.57 15.18
CA ILE A 374 -20.07 -9.56 14.73
C ILE A 374 -20.78 -8.23 14.43
N CYS A 375 -21.90 -8.26 13.71
CA CYS A 375 -22.71 -7.08 13.44
C CYS A 375 -23.17 -6.40 14.74
N ALA A 376 -23.65 -7.17 15.71
CA ALA A 376 -24.05 -6.66 17.02
C ALA A 376 -22.89 -6.00 17.78
N LYS A 377 -21.68 -6.57 17.72
CA LYS A 377 -20.47 -5.99 18.32
C LYS A 377 -20.07 -4.67 17.67
N LEU A 378 -20.13 -4.57 16.33
CA LEU A 378 -19.86 -3.33 15.60
C LEU A 378 -20.83 -2.22 16.06
N ILE A 379 -22.14 -2.52 16.10
CA ILE A 379 -23.17 -1.58 16.56
C ILE A 379 -22.96 -1.19 18.02
N SER A 380 -22.61 -2.17 18.87
CA SER A 380 -22.34 -1.91 20.29
C SER A 380 -21.13 -1.01 20.48
N PHE A 381 -20.08 -1.19 19.68
CA PHE A 381 -18.89 -0.35 19.73
C PHE A 381 -19.22 1.08 19.28
N ASP A 382 -19.96 1.23 18.18
CA ASP A 382 -20.33 2.55 17.65
C ASP A 382 -21.18 3.35 18.63
N ASN A 383 -22.16 2.71 19.28
CA ASN A 383 -23.05 3.35 20.26
C ASN A 383 -22.40 3.58 21.63
N ASN A 384 -21.25 2.96 21.90
CA ASN A 384 -20.55 3.17 23.17
C ASN A 384 -19.88 4.55 23.18
N THR A 385 -20.24 5.41 24.13
CA THR A 385 -19.66 6.76 24.28
C THR A 385 -18.57 6.83 25.36
N ASP A 386 -18.17 5.71 25.93
CA ASP A 386 -17.12 5.65 26.96
C ASP A 386 -15.73 5.86 26.34
N ILE A 387 -15.26 7.10 26.42
CA ILE A 387 -13.94 7.52 25.93
C ILE A 387 -12.83 6.81 26.71
N SER A 388 -13.03 6.51 28.01
CA SER A 388 -11.98 5.88 28.83
C SER A 388 -11.59 4.48 28.33
N TYR A 389 -12.54 3.79 27.70
CA TYR A 389 -12.31 2.55 26.97
C TYR A 389 -11.76 2.84 25.56
N LYS A 390 -12.42 3.70 24.79
CA LYS A 390 -12.12 3.91 23.36
C LYS A 390 -10.72 4.46 23.07
N THR A 391 -10.15 5.24 24.00
CA THR A 391 -8.81 5.82 23.85
C THR A 391 -7.73 5.05 24.62
N ALA A 392 -8.10 4.01 25.36
CA ALA A 392 -7.14 3.20 26.09
C ALA A 392 -6.51 2.14 25.18
N ALA A 393 -5.18 2.10 25.17
CA ALA A 393 -4.40 1.20 24.35
C ALA A 393 -3.77 0.06 25.18
N LEU A 394 -3.71 -1.13 24.61
CA LEU A 394 -2.89 -2.23 25.11
C LEU A 394 -1.81 -2.53 24.07
N LEU A 395 -0.56 -2.57 24.52
CA LEU A 395 0.63 -2.62 23.67
C LEU A 395 1.54 -3.77 24.09
N PRO A 396 1.22 -5.03 23.74
CA PRO A 396 2.10 -6.14 23.99
C PRO A 396 3.21 -6.21 22.95
N ALA A 397 4.45 -6.35 23.41
CA ALA A 397 5.60 -6.45 22.54
C ALA A 397 6.59 -7.52 23.01
N ALA A 398 6.87 -8.46 22.11
CA ALA A 398 7.85 -9.52 22.32
C ALA A 398 9.16 -9.22 21.59
N LEU A 399 10.19 -10.00 21.91
CA LEU A 399 11.42 -10.01 21.13
C LEU A 399 11.19 -10.80 19.84
N TYR A 400 11.37 -10.15 18.69
CA TYR A 400 11.30 -10.83 17.40
C TYR A 400 12.50 -11.77 17.21
N TYR A 401 13.71 -11.28 17.47
CA TYR A 401 14.92 -12.09 17.37
C TYR A 401 16.07 -11.52 18.19
N TYR A 402 16.92 -12.40 18.71
CA TYR A 402 18.15 -12.01 19.39
C TYR A 402 19.27 -11.69 18.38
N ALA A 403 20.21 -10.84 18.81
CA ALA A 403 21.38 -10.51 18.01
C ALA A 403 22.14 -11.78 17.60
N ASN A 404 22.29 -11.95 16.29
CA ASN A 404 23.01 -13.04 15.65
C ASN A 404 22.54 -14.46 16.05
N GLU A 405 21.26 -14.65 16.39
CA GLU A 405 20.75 -15.95 16.87
C GLU A 405 20.83 -17.09 15.85
N ASN A 406 20.83 -16.75 14.57
CA ASN A 406 20.92 -17.68 13.45
C ASN A 406 22.30 -17.67 12.76
N ASN A 407 23.32 -17.05 13.38
CA ASN A 407 24.63 -16.77 12.77
C ASN A 407 24.54 -15.92 11.47
N GLY A 408 23.44 -15.21 11.25
CA GLY A 408 23.21 -14.37 10.07
C GLY A 408 23.71 -12.93 10.20
N GLY A 409 24.26 -12.55 11.37
CA GLY A 409 24.74 -11.19 11.64
C GLY A 409 23.65 -10.17 11.98
N ASN A 410 22.38 -10.59 12.08
CA ASN A 410 21.26 -9.71 12.38
C ASN A 410 21.43 -9.04 13.75
N THR A 411 21.04 -7.78 13.84
CA THR A 411 20.89 -7.08 15.12
C THR A 411 19.72 -7.66 15.90
N ARG A 412 19.66 -7.41 17.20
CA ARG A 412 18.47 -7.72 18.01
C ARG A 412 17.32 -6.83 17.55
N LEU A 413 16.11 -7.39 17.46
CA LEU A 413 14.88 -6.61 17.30
C LEU A 413 13.94 -6.82 18.48
N ASP A 414 13.79 -5.75 19.26
CA ASP A 414 12.86 -5.68 20.39
C ASP A 414 11.57 -5.03 19.93
N GLY A 415 10.45 -5.77 19.94
CA GLY A 415 9.18 -5.22 19.50
C GLY A 415 8.73 -4.00 20.31
N ALA A 416 9.24 -3.86 21.54
CA ALA A 416 8.96 -2.71 22.40
C ALA A 416 9.47 -1.39 21.80
N THR A 417 10.47 -1.42 20.91
CA THR A 417 10.93 -0.21 20.23
C THR A 417 9.79 0.43 19.43
N PHE A 418 9.00 -0.35 18.70
CA PHE A 418 7.89 0.18 17.90
C PHE A 418 6.75 0.71 18.76
N THR A 419 6.45 0.05 19.89
CA THR A 419 5.40 0.52 20.79
C THR A 419 5.80 1.82 21.48
N GLU A 420 7.07 1.97 21.87
CA GLU A 420 7.58 3.20 22.47
C GLU A 420 7.62 4.34 21.45
N GLU A 421 7.97 4.08 20.18
CA GLU A 421 7.87 5.08 19.11
C GLU A 421 6.45 5.63 18.94
N LEU A 422 5.42 4.76 18.95
CA LEU A 422 4.01 5.20 18.91
C LEU A 422 3.63 6.09 20.10
N LEU A 423 4.23 5.87 21.27
CA LEU A 423 3.98 6.66 22.48
C LEU A 423 4.77 7.98 22.47
N ASP A 424 6.05 7.94 22.07
CA ASP A 424 6.96 9.09 22.04
C ASP A 424 6.54 10.11 20.97
N ASP A 425 6.06 9.63 19.82
CA ASP A 425 5.51 10.48 18.75
C ASP A 425 4.09 11.00 19.07
N GLY A 426 3.49 10.54 20.18
CA GLY A 426 2.16 10.95 20.61
C GLY A 426 1.02 10.44 19.72
N ILE A 427 1.29 9.42 18.88
CA ILE A 427 0.26 8.73 18.09
C ILE A 427 -0.74 8.04 19.03
N LEU A 428 -0.22 7.42 20.10
CA LEU A 428 -1.02 6.85 21.17
C LEU A 428 -0.78 7.60 22.49
N ASP A 429 -1.85 7.82 23.25
CA ASP A 429 -1.77 8.50 24.55
C ASP A 429 -1.10 7.61 25.59
N SER A 430 0.16 7.93 25.92
CA SER A 430 0.96 7.22 26.92
C SER A 430 0.35 7.20 28.31
N THR A 431 -0.53 8.14 28.66
CA THR A 431 -1.20 8.17 29.97
C THR A 431 -2.34 7.16 30.08
N ASN A 432 -2.87 6.72 28.94
CA ASN A 432 -3.98 5.76 28.83
C ASN A 432 -3.56 4.43 28.19
N ALA A 433 -2.26 4.22 28.01
CA ALA A 433 -1.69 2.99 27.47
C ALA A 433 -1.23 2.02 28.57
N VAL A 434 -1.41 0.73 28.33
CA VAL A 434 -0.80 -0.35 29.10
C VAL A 434 0.21 -1.05 28.21
N THR A 435 1.48 -1.07 28.63
CA THR A 435 2.57 -1.72 27.91
C THR A 435 2.91 -3.05 28.54
N LEU A 436 2.97 -4.11 27.73
CA LEU A 436 3.33 -5.46 28.16
C LEU A 436 4.56 -5.92 27.39
N TYR A 437 5.74 -5.86 28.00
CA TYR A 437 6.99 -6.21 27.30
C TYR A 437 7.57 -7.52 27.80
N GLU A 438 8.29 -8.24 26.93
CA GLU A 438 8.95 -9.50 27.29
C GLU A 438 10.03 -9.29 28.36
N LYS A 439 9.70 -9.56 29.63
CA LYS A 439 10.60 -9.41 30.79
C LYS A 439 11.21 -10.72 31.29
N GLY A 440 10.83 -11.86 30.68
CA GLY A 440 11.42 -13.16 30.93
C GLY A 440 12.55 -13.51 29.96
N GLY A 441 13.13 -14.71 30.12
CA GLY A 441 14.07 -15.25 29.16
C GLY A 441 15.54 -14.81 29.34
N LEU A 442 16.34 -15.03 28.28
CA LEU A 442 17.81 -14.87 28.33
C LEU A 442 18.26 -13.41 28.24
N ARG A 443 17.57 -12.60 27.45
CA ARG A 443 17.89 -11.17 27.25
C ARG A 443 16.60 -10.36 27.12
N PRO A 444 15.91 -10.06 28.24
CA PRO A 444 14.60 -9.41 28.22
C PRO A 444 14.65 -7.99 27.63
N SER A 445 13.46 -7.46 27.35
CA SER A 445 13.27 -6.09 26.89
C SER A 445 13.85 -5.08 27.88
N ILE A 446 14.57 -4.08 27.34
CA ILE A 446 15.23 -3.04 28.15
C ILE A 446 14.29 -1.89 28.50
N TYR A 447 13.18 -1.74 27.79
CA TYR A 447 12.22 -0.66 27.97
C TYR A 447 11.38 -0.85 29.22
N SER A 448 11.06 0.23 29.91
CA SER A 448 10.12 0.16 31.05
C SER A 448 8.74 -0.23 30.55
N CYS A 449 7.95 -0.94 31.35
CA CYS A 449 6.60 -1.32 30.98
C CYS A 449 5.66 -1.35 32.18
N THR A 450 4.35 -1.38 31.92
CA THR A 450 3.34 -1.54 32.97
C THR A 450 3.46 -2.91 33.64
N ASP A 451 3.61 -3.98 32.84
CA ASP A 451 3.77 -5.35 33.35
C ASP A 451 4.53 -6.23 32.35
N SER A 452 4.88 -7.45 32.78
CA SER A 452 5.54 -8.44 31.93
C SER A 452 4.56 -9.01 30.90
N LEU A 453 5.01 -9.21 29.67
CA LEU A 453 4.24 -9.94 28.65
C LEU A 453 4.10 -11.41 29.05
N THR A 454 2.90 -11.78 29.48
CA THR A 454 2.48 -13.16 29.76
C THR A 454 1.03 -13.32 29.32
N GLU A 455 0.59 -14.55 29.05
CA GLU A 455 -0.82 -14.84 28.75
C GLU A 455 -1.76 -14.32 29.86
N THR A 456 -1.39 -14.53 31.13
CA THR A 456 -2.17 -14.06 32.28
C THR A 456 -2.32 -12.54 32.29
N ASN A 457 -1.21 -11.80 32.11
CA ASN A 457 -1.27 -10.34 32.10
C ASN A 457 -2.00 -9.82 30.87
N HIS A 458 -1.78 -10.43 29.71
CA HIS A 458 -2.48 -10.05 28.49
C HIS A 458 -4.01 -10.17 28.67
N ILE A 459 -4.51 -11.31 29.15
CA ILE A 459 -5.94 -11.51 29.43
C ILE A 459 -6.45 -10.52 30.50
N LEU A 460 -5.65 -10.28 31.54
CA LEU A 460 -5.99 -9.35 32.63
C LEU A 460 -6.21 -7.92 32.10
N TYR A 461 -5.32 -7.44 31.23
CA TYR A 461 -5.35 -6.07 30.72
C TYR A 461 -6.19 -5.88 29.46
N TRP A 462 -6.57 -6.96 28.77
CA TRP A 462 -7.38 -6.91 27.55
C TRP A 462 -8.74 -6.23 27.77
N GLN A 463 -9.34 -6.45 28.94
CA GLN A 463 -10.64 -5.86 29.24
C GLN A 463 -10.54 -4.33 29.30
N ASN A 464 -11.52 -3.66 28.70
CA ASN A 464 -11.62 -2.20 28.66
C ASN A 464 -10.43 -1.53 27.94
N LYS A 465 -10.03 -2.09 26.79
CA LYS A 465 -9.07 -1.47 25.84
C LYS A 465 -9.72 -1.34 24.46
N GLY A 466 -9.88 -0.12 23.98
CA GLY A 466 -10.47 0.16 22.68
C GLY A 466 -9.47 0.03 21.53
N ILE A 467 -8.18 0.03 21.86
CA ILE A 467 -7.07 -0.06 20.90
C ILE A 467 -6.13 -1.18 21.36
N MET A 468 -5.75 -2.05 20.43
CA MET A 468 -4.74 -3.08 20.63
C MET A 468 -3.73 -2.99 19.49
N TYR A 469 -2.45 -2.91 19.84
CA TYR A 469 -1.36 -2.94 18.87
C TYR A 469 -0.27 -3.90 19.35
N GLU A 470 -0.09 -4.98 18.61
CA GLU A 470 0.74 -6.11 18.99
C GLU A 470 2.03 -6.16 18.16
N CYS A 471 3.17 -6.29 18.83
CA CYS A 471 4.48 -6.46 18.20
C CYS A 471 5.12 -7.78 18.61
N HIS A 472 4.73 -8.87 17.96
CA HIS A 472 5.28 -10.20 18.23
C HIS A 472 5.07 -11.16 17.06
N HIS A 473 5.62 -12.37 17.18
CA HIS A 473 5.35 -13.45 16.24
C HIS A 473 3.86 -13.86 16.25
N GLY A 474 3.37 -14.35 15.12
CA GLY A 474 2.03 -14.93 14.95
C GLY A 474 2.12 -16.23 14.16
N ASN A 475 1.13 -17.11 14.32
CA ASN A 475 0.98 -18.35 13.56
C ASN A 475 -0.41 -18.46 12.95
#